data_AF-A0A661SU01-F1
#
_entry.id   AF-A0A661SU01-F1
#
_cell.length_a   1.000
_cell.length_b   1.000
_cell.length_c   1.000
_cell.angle_alpha   90.00
_cell.angle_beta   90.00
_cell.angle_gamma   90.00
#
_symmetry.space_group_name_H-M   'P 1'
#
loop_
_entity.id
_entity.type
_entity.pdbx_description
1 polymer ?
#
loop_
_entity_poly.entity_id
_entity_poly.type
_entity_poly.pdbx_seq_one_letter_code
_entity_poly.pdbx_strand_id
1 'polypeptide(L)'
;METAYFDTSALVKHYVAEIGSGWVKREGTLASEAYSRLLTAFDYDITYKYVITDVMPATVGTACRMSGRHPLRAYDAVHLATAWLLNCELLRNGRPPLTFACADDRLISIARAEGLVVENPNHHP
;
A
#
# COMPACT_ATOMS: atom_id res chain seq x y z
N MET A 1 -17.82 -0.91 -8.79
CA MET A 1 -16.74 0.05 -8.49
C MET A 1 -15.64 -0.77 -7.82
N GLU A 2 -14.45 -0.77 -8.40
CA GLU A 2 -13.32 -1.57 -7.95
C GLU A 2 -12.60 -0.82 -6.82
N THR A 3 -12.37 -1.48 -5.68
CA THR A 3 -11.71 -0.88 -4.51
C THR A 3 -10.26 -1.33 -4.51
N ALA A 4 -9.32 -0.41 -4.71
CA ALA A 4 -7.90 -0.70 -4.63
C ALA A 4 -7.32 -0.32 -3.26
N TYR A 5 -6.41 -1.13 -2.74
CA TYR A 5 -5.71 -0.89 -1.49
C TYR A 5 -4.19 -0.82 -1.71
N PHE A 6 -3.55 0.16 -1.06
CA PHE A 6 -2.14 0.49 -1.19
C PHE A 6 -1.56 0.87 0.18
N ASP A 7 -0.24 0.79 0.31
CA ASP A 7 0.49 1.31 1.46
C ASP A 7 0.81 2.81 1.29
N THR A 8 1.38 3.42 2.33
CA THR A 8 1.76 4.84 2.24
C THR A 8 2.93 5.06 1.28
N SER A 9 3.75 4.05 1.00
CA SER A 9 4.88 4.19 0.07
C SER A 9 4.41 4.35 -1.38
N ALA A 10 3.37 3.62 -1.79
CA ALA A 10 2.75 3.79 -3.11
C ALA A 10 2.14 5.20 -3.27
N LEU A 11 1.50 5.72 -2.23
CA LEU A 11 0.95 7.07 -2.23
C LEU A 11 2.06 8.11 -2.37
N VAL A 12 3.15 8.01 -1.59
CA VAL A 12 4.27 8.95 -1.70
C VAL A 12 4.89 8.91 -3.11
N LYS A 13 5.04 7.72 -3.68
CA LYS A 13 5.58 7.53 -5.03
C LYS A 13 4.68 8.07 -6.15
N HIS A 14 3.38 8.21 -5.91
CA HIS A 14 2.47 8.87 -6.85
C HIS A 14 2.82 10.37 -7.01
N TYR A 15 3.29 11.00 -5.92
CA TYR A 15 3.63 12.43 -5.91
C TYR A 15 5.11 12.68 -6.16
N VAL A 16 5.97 11.71 -5.88
CA VAL A 16 7.43 11.84 -5.97
C VAL A 16 8.01 10.68 -6.74
N ALA A 17 8.74 10.96 -7.83
CA ALA A 17 9.51 9.94 -8.51
C ALA A 17 10.68 9.48 -7.61
N GLU A 18 10.59 8.28 -7.04
CA GLU A 18 11.69 7.67 -6.27
C GLU A 18 12.55 6.75 -7.15
N ILE A 19 13.83 7.07 -7.30
CA ILE A 19 14.83 6.13 -7.85
C ILE A 19 15.45 5.34 -6.68
N GLY A 20 15.57 4.01 -6.85
CA GLY A 20 15.96 3.01 -5.85
C GLY A 20 16.99 3.45 -4.80
N SER A 21 16.47 3.74 -3.60
CA SER A 21 17.06 3.66 -2.25
C SER A 21 18.55 3.28 -2.08
N GLY A 22 19.48 4.07 -2.59
CA GLY A 22 20.92 3.82 -2.44
C GLY A 22 21.53 4.33 -1.12
N TRP A 23 21.26 5.57 -0.72
CA TRP A 23 21.87 6.24 0.43
C TRP A 23 20.87 7.31 0.89
N VAL A 24 20.32 7.21 2.11
CA VAL A 24 19.40 8.23 2.66
C VAL A 24 20.12 9.56 2.80
N LYS A 25 20.09 10.35 1.74
CA LYS A 25 20.27 11.79 1.76
C LYS A 25 18.90 12.39 1.48
N ARG A 26 18.29 12.99 2.51
CA ARG A 26 17.49 14.19 2.28
C ARG A 26 18.46 15.23 1.74
N GLU A 27 18.67 15.29 0.44
CA GLU A 27 19.42 16.38 -0.18
C GLU A 27 18.97 16.55 -1.62
N GLY A 28 17.88 17.33 -1.77
CA GLY A 28 17.77 18.34 -2.81
C GLY A 28 17.65 17.88 -4.26
N THR A 29 16.42 17.59 -4.71
CA THR A 29 16.02 17.81 -6.12
C THR A 29 14.53 18.12 -6.30
N LEU A 30 13.85 18.60 -5.27
CA LEU A 30 12.54 19.23 -5.43
C LEU A 30 12.70 20.70 -5.07
N ALA A 31 12.51 21.58 -6.05
CA ALA A 31 12.42 23.01 -5.77
C ALA A 31 11.34 23.22 -4.68
N SER A 32 11.60 24.12 -3.73
CA SER A 32 10.70 24.36 -2.59
C SER A 32 9.24 24.57 -3.02
N GLU A 33 9.03 25.29 -4.13
CA GLU A 33 7.72 25.52 -4.73
C GLU A 33 7.05 24.25 -5.26
N ALA A 34 7.82 23.36 -5.91
CA ALA A 34 7.34 22.07 -6.38
C ALA A 34 6.98 21.18 -5.18
N TYR A 35 7.82 21.17 -4.15
CA TYR A 35 7.57 20.43 -2.91
C TYR A 35 6.28 20.90 -2.22
N SER A 36 6.09 22.22 -2.06
CA SER A 36 4.86 22.76 -1.49
C SER A 36 3.60 22.39 -2.29
N ARG A 37 3.66 22.47 -3.63
CA ARG A 37 2.55 22.06 -4.49
C ARG A 37 2.23 20.58 -4.35
N LEU A 38 3.24 19.71 -4.27
CA LEU A 38 3.05 18.28 -4.06
C LEU A 38 2.41 17.99 -2.71
N LEU A 39 2.84 18.66 -1.64
CA LEU A 39 2.22 18.51 -0.32
C LEU A 39 0.75 18.94 -0.33
N THR A 40 0.43 20.07 -0.96
CA THR A 40 -0.97 20.52 -1.07
C THR A 40 -1.83 19.52 -1.85
N ALA A 41 -1.31 18.96 -2.94
CA ALA A 41 -2.03 17.96 -3.72
C ALA A 41 -2.20 16.64 -2.95
N PHE A 42 -1.16 16.19 -2.24
CA PHE A 42 -1.20 15.02 -1.39
C PHE A 42 -2.21 15.17 -0.24
N ASP A 43 -2.20 16.29 0.46
CA ASP A 43 -3.15 16.58 1.54
C ASP A 43 -4.59 16.60 1.01
N TYR A 44 -4.80 17.17 -0.18
CA TYR A 44 -6.11 17.16 -0.83
C TYR A 44 -6.56 15.71 -1.13
N ASP A 45 -5.71 14.90 -1.74
CA ASP A 45 -6.10 13.53 -2.10
C ASP A 45 -6.28 12.63 -0.87
N ILE A 46 -5.44 12.76 0.16
CA ILE A 46 -5.65 12.08 1.44
C ILE A 46 -6.99 12.45 2.06
N THR A 47 -7.35 13.73 1.99
CA THR A 47 -8.59 14.22 2.62
C THR A 47 -9.85 13.81 1.83
N TYR A 48 -9.77 13.81 0.50
CA TYR A 48 -10.97 13.73 -0.35
C TYR A 48 -11.07 12.50 -1.24
N LYS A 49 -9.97 11.78 -1.49
CA LYS A 49 -9.95 10.64 -2.42
C LYS A 49 -9.62 9.31 -1.77
N TYR A 50 -8.88 9.31 -0.66
CA TYR A 50 -8.49 8.08 0.02
C TYR A 50 -9.27 7.85 1.31
N VAL A 51 -9.49 6.57 1.63
CA VAL A 51 -9.97 6.15 2.93
C VAL A 51 -8.77 5.66 3.72
N ILE A 52 -8.47 6.33 4.82
CA ILE A 52 -7.42 5.91 5.74
C ILE A 52 -7.98 4.78 6.62
N THR A 53 -7.20 3.70 6.75
CA THR A 53 -7.51 2.61 7.67
C THR A 53 -6.50 2.59 8.81
N ASP A 54 -6.99 2.44 10.03
CA ASP A 54 -6.13 2.34 11.21
C ASP A 54 -5.54 0.92 11.34
N VAL A 55 -4.34 0.83 11.93
CA VAL A 55 -3.74 -0.44 12.31
C VAL A 55 -4.33 -0.86 13.66
N MET A 56 -5.22 -1.84 13.62
CA MET A 56 -5.87 -2.39 14.81
C MET A 56 -5.08 -3.57 15.40
N PRO A 57 -5.30 -3.98 16.66
CA PRO A 57 -4.65 -5.16 17.23
C PRO A 57 -4.84 -6.43 16.39
N ALA A 58 -5.99 -6.59 15.74
CA ALA A 58 -6.25 -7.69 14.80
C ALA A 58 -5.33 -7.65 13.58
N THR A 59 -5.00 -6.46 13.07
CA THR A 59 -4.02 -6.25 11.99
C THR A 59 -2.65 -6.72 12.43
N VAL A 60 -2.19 -6.34 13.63
CA VAL A 60 -0.89 -6.75 14.16
C VAL A 60 -0.83 -8.27 14.37
N GLY A 61 -1.87 -8.86 14.97
CA GLY A 61 -1.94 -10.32 15.15
C GLY A 61 -1.91 -11.08 13.81
N THR A 62 -2.62 -10.56 12.80
CA THR A 62 -2.62 -11.13 11.45
C THR A 62 -1.27 -10.97 10.76
N ALA A 63 -0.61 -9.81 10.91
CA ALA A 63 0.72 -9.57 10.38
C ALA A 63 1.75 -10.53 11.00
N CYS A 64 1.72 -10.74 12.32
CA CYS A 64 2.57 -11.74 12.99
C CYS A 64 2.34 -13.15 12.42
N ARG A 65 1.08 -13.54 12.21
CA ARG A 65 0.73 -14.84 11.61
C ARG A 65 1.28 -14.96 10.18
N MET A 66 1.16 -13.91 9.37
CA MET A 66 1.66 -13.91 7.99
C MET A 66 3.18 -13.96 7.93
N SER A 67 3.88 -13.24 8.81
CA SER A 67 5.34 -13.30 8.93
C SER A 67 5.86 -14.68 9.39
N GLY A 68 5.05 -15.45 10.11
CA GLY A 68 5.38 -16.83 10.45
C GLY A 68 5.21 -17.82 9.29
N ARG A 69 4.39 -17.47 8.29
CA ARG A 69 4.09 -18.30 7.11
C ARG A 69 4.96 -17.94 5.90
N HIS A 70 5.37 -16.67 5.82
CA HIS A 70 6.07 -16.09 4.69
C HIS A 70 7.24 -15.22 5.17
N PRO A 71 8.33 -15.12 4.39
CA PRO A 71 9.49 -14.30 4.76
C PRO A 71 9.23 -12.80 4.55
N LEU A 72 8.29 -12.20 5.30
CA LEU A 72 7.88 -10.80 5.17
C LEU A 72 8.66 -9.89 6.12
N ARG A 73 8.99 -8.68 5.66
CA ARG A 73 9.42 -7.61 6.57
C ARG A 73 8.19 -7.09 7.33
N ALA A 74 8.40 -6.54 8.53
CA ALA A 74 7.31 -6.11 9.40
C ALA A 74 6.30 -5.20 8.69
N TYR A 75 6.78 -4.24 7.88
CA TYR A 75 5.91 -3.33 7.14
C TYR A 75 5.12 -4.03 6.02
N ASP A 76 5.78 -4.90 5.23
CA ASP A 76 5.14 -5.72 4.19
C ASP A 76 4.04 -6.62 4.80
N ALA A 77 4.29 -7.16 6.00
CA ALA A 77 3.33 -7.98 6.72
C ALA A 77 2.11 -7.18 7.22
N VAL A 78 2.30 -5.96 7.72
CA VAL A 78 1.19 -5.08 8.13
C VAL A 78 0.37 -4.66 6.91
N HIS A 79 1.02 -4.31 5.80
CA HIS A 79 0.36 -3.97 4.54
C HIS A 79 -0.51 -5.14 4.05
N LEU A 80 0.07 -6.34 3.94
CA LEU A 80 -0.67 -7.53 3.52
C LEU A 80 -1.80 -7.92 4.48
N ALA A 81 -1.54 -7.86 5.79
CA ALA A 81 -2.54 -8.20 6.81
C ALA A 81 -3.74 -7.27 6.78
N THR A 82 -3.51 -5.98 6.56
CA THR A 82 -4.57 -4.97 6.46
C THR A 82 -5.43 -5.25 5.22
N ALA A 83 -4.80 -5.47 4.07
CA ALA A 83 -5.50 -5.83 2.83
C ALA A 83 -6.35 -7.10 3.01
N TRP A 84 -5.78 -8.13 3.64
CA TRP A 84 -6.47 -9.38 3.86
C TRP A 84 -7.71 -9.22 4.75
N LEU A 85 -7.59 -8.49 5.87
CA LEU A 85 -8.71 -8.23 6.78
C LEU A 85 -9.82 -7.43 6.10
N LEU A 86 -9.46 -6.36 5.37
CA LEU A 86 -10.43 -5.56 4.61
C LEU A 86 -11.12 -6.38 3.54
N ASN A 87 -10.39 -7.23 2.83
CA ASN A 87 -10.97 -8.11 1.81
C ASN A 87 -11.97 -9.10 2.44
N CYS A 88 -11.61 -9.71 3.58
CA CYS A 88 -12.52 -10.57 4.32
C CYS A 88 -13.79 -9.82 4.74
N GLU A 89 -13.67 -8.57 5.20
CA GLU A 89 -14.83 -7.75 5.56
C GLU A 89 -15.72 -7.42 4.36
N LEU A 90 -15.13 -7.01 3.22
CA LEU A 90 -15.87 -6.74 1.99
C LEU A 90 -16.64 -7.97 1.52
N LEU A 91 -15.97 -9.12 1.43
CA LEU A 91 -16.58 -10.38 0.98
C LEU A 91 -17.69 -10.84 1.93
N ARG A 92 -17.49 -10.73 3.26
CA ARG A 92 -18.53 -11.05 4.25
C ARG A 92 -19.78 -10.18 4.12
N ASN A 93 -19.61 -8.95 3.63
CA ASN A 93 -20.71 -8.01 3.39
C ASN A 93 -21.25 -8.09 1.95
N GLY A 94 -20.91 -9.14 1.18
CA GLY A 94 -21.39 -9.34 -0.19
C GLY A 94 -20.85 -8.31 -1.19
N ARG A 95 -19.77 -7.61 -0.86
CA ARG A 95 -19.11 -6.64 -1.75
C ARG A 95 -18.05 -7.35 -2.61
N PRO A 96 -17.70 -6.78 -3.77
CA PRO A 96 -16.57 -7.26 -4.56
C PRO A 96 -15.27 -7.30 -3.74
N PRO A 97 -14.34 -8.21 -4.06
CA PRO A 97 -13.02 -8.24 -3.42
C PRO A 97 -12.28 -6.92 -3.70
N LEU A 98 -11.37 -6.56 -2.80
CA LEU A 98 -10.44 -5.49 -3.09
C LEU A 98 -9.31 -5.98 -4.00
N THR A 99 -8.73 -5.04 -4.73
CA THR A 99 -7.52 -5.24 -5.52
C THR A 99 -6.32 -4.74 -4.70
N PHE A 100 -5.43 -5.66 -4.31
CA PHE A 100 -4.19 -5.34 -3.62
C PHE A 100 -3.14 -4.88 -4.64
N ALA A 101 -2.83 -3.59 -4.63
CA ALA A 101 -1.93 -3.02 -5.61
C ALA A 101 -0.54 -2.82 -5.01
N CYS A 102 0.47 -3.42 -5.65
CA CYS A 102 1.84 -3.40 -5.18
C CYS A 102 2.80 -3.52 -6.36
N ALA A 103 3.94 -2.84 -6.29
CA ALA A 103 5.00 -2.93 -7.31
C ALA A 103 6.06 -4.00 -7.01
N ASP A 104 6.02 -4.62 -5.82
CA ASP A 104 6.95 -5.67 -5.39
C ASP A 104 6.41 -7.04 -5.78
N ASP A 105 7.04 -7.69 -6.76
CA ASP A 105 6.61 -9.00 -7.28
C ASP A 105 6.62 -10.10 -6.23
N ARG A 106 7.55 -10.03 -5.27
CA ARG A 106 7.62 -11.01 -4.17
C ARG A 106 6.41 -10.84 -3.27
N LEU A 107 6.05 -9.60 -2.90
CA LEU A 107 4.86 -9.34 -2.09
C LEU A 107 3.56 -9.68 -2.85
N ILE A 108 3.49 -9.41 -4.16
CA ILE A 108 2.38 -9.79 -5.04
C ILE A 108 2.17 -11.31 -5.03
N SER A 109 3.24 -12.09 -5.18
CA SER A 109 3.14 -13.55 -5.19
C SER A 109 2.59 -14.11 -3.86
N ILE A 110 3.02 -13.54 -2.74
CA ILE A 110 2.52 -13.88 -1.41
C ILE A 110 1.05 -13.46 -1.26
N ALA A 111 0.68 -12.26 -1.72
CA ALA A 111 -0.69 -11.78 -1.67
C ALA A 111 -1.66 -12.66 -2.48
N ARG A 112 -1.26 -13.11 -3.67
CA ARG A 112 -2.01 -14.10 -4.46
C ARG A 112 -2.15 -15.42 -3.71
N ALA A 113 -1.08 -15.89 -3.07
CA ALA A 113 -1.11 -17.14 -2.30
C ALA A 113 -2.05 -17.05 -1.07
N GLU A 114 -2.22 -15.86 -0.49
CA GLU A 114 -3.20 -15.58 0.57
C GLU A 114 -4.62 -15.28 0.05
N GLY A 115 -4.85 -15.41 -1.27
CA GLY A 115 -6.17 -15.34 -1.91
C GLY A 115 -6.65 -13.94 -2.29
N LEU A 116 -5.75 -12.96 -2.33
CA LEU A 116 -6.09 -11.60 -2.77
C LEU A 116 -6.07 -11.48 -4.30
N VAL A 117 -6.98 -10.66 -4.83
CA VAL A 117 -6.83 -10.09 -6.18
C VAL A 117 -5.69 -9.07 -6.11
N VAL A 118 -4.81 -9.05 -7.08
CA VAL A 118 -3.62 -8.20 -7.06
C VAL A 118 -3.43 -7.50 -8.40
N GLU A 119 -2.83 -6.32 -8.35
CA GLU A 119 -2.44 -5.54 -9.52
C GLU A 119 -1.01 -5.02 -9.37
N ASN A 120 -0.21 -5.08 -10.44
CA ASN A 120 1.13 -4.48 -10.45
C ASN A 120 1.08 -3.18 -11.27
N PRO A 121 1.19 -2.00 -10.63
CA PRO A 121 1.18 -0.73 -11.34
C PRO A 121 2.25 -0.62 -12.43
N ASN A 122 3.39 -1.32 -12.30
CA ASN A 122 4.45 -1.29 -13.31
C ASN A 122 4.05 -1.92 -14.65
N HIS A 123 2.91 -2.62 -14.71
CA HIS A 123 2.37 -3.17 -15.96
C HIS A 123 1.50 -2.17 -16.75
N HIS A 124 1.24 -0.98 -16.18
CA HIS A 124 0.41 0.06 -16.80
C HIS A 124 1.27 1.32 -17.01
N PRO A 125 1.65 1.64 -18.26
CA PRO A 125 2.53 2.76 -18.59
C PRO A 125 1.85 4.14 -18.50
#